data_AF-A0A7S1Z068-F1
#
_entry.id   AF-A0A7S1Z068-F1
#
_cell.length_a   1.000
_cell.length_b   1.000
_cell.length_c   1.000
_cell.angle_alpha   90.00
_cell.angle_beta   90.00
_cell.angle_gamma   90.00
#
_symmetry.space_group_name_H-M   'P 1'
#
loop_
_entity.id
_entity.type
_entity.pdbx_description
1 polymer ?
#
loop_
_entity_poly.entity_id
_entity_poly.type
_entity_poly.pdbx_seq_one_letter_code
_entity_poly.pdbx_strand_id
1 'polypeptide(L)'
;GPESTEQLREWTTLMQHNANAAAVLIEVGLLGGLPVRPSDFALAPLFGLAYVVFSWLMRGRWTESGTPQFLYFFLDTTLGTHTTIALAVLLMVLLMFYAAFCALDGVLQLLGGGATTNAIAVIALASVVCRFRD
;
A
#
# COMPACT_ATOMS: atom_id res chain seq x y z
N GLY A 1 -3.14 0.87 22.80
CA GLY A 1 -2.49 1.96 23.56
C GLY A 1 -1.61 2.75 22.63
N PRO A 2 -1.27 4.00 22.95
CA PRO A 2 -0.28 4.77 22.21
C PRO A 2 1.12 4.28 22.60
N GLU A 3 1.45 3.03 22.26
CA GLU A 3 2.86 2.67 22.16
C GLU A 3 3.40 3.42 20.94
N SER A 4 4.40 4.25 21.23
CA SER A 4 5.04 5.21 20.35
C SER A 4 5.26 4.65 18.93
N THR A 5 5.14 5.51 17.92
CA THR A 5 5.56 5.23 16.52
C THR A 5 7.04 4.81 16.38
N GLU A 6 7.76 4.65 17.49
CA GLU A 6 9.09 4.06 17.58
C GLU A 6 9.19 2.66 16.94
N GLN A 7 8.14 1.83 17.01
CA GLN A 7 8.11 0.55 16.27
C GLN A 7 8.22 0.72 14.76
N LEU A 8 7.80 1.87 14.21
CA LEU A 8 7.95 2.17 12.77
C LEU A 8 9.40 2.52 12.40
N ARG A 9 10.27 2.73 13.39
CA ARG A 9 11.72 2.92 13.20
C ARG A 9 12.51 1.63 13.40
N GLU A 10 11.87 0.54 13.80
CA GLU A 10 12.54 -0.74 13.87
C GLU A 10 13.05 -1.13 12.49
N TRP A 11 14.31 -1.59 12.46
CA TRP A 11 14.98 -1.94 11.21
C TRP A 11 14.23 -2.99 10.40
N THR A 12 13.60 -3.95 11.09
CA THR A 12 12.75 -4.99 10.50
C THR A 12 11.54 -4.39 9.79
N THR A 13 10.83 -3.46 10.41
CA THR A 13 9.68 -2.76 9.84
C THR A 13 10.07 -1.93 8.62
N LEU A 14 11.21 -1.23 8.69
CA LEU A 14 11.76 -0.45 7.56
C LEU A 14 12.18 -1.36 6.39
N MET A 15 12.84 -2.48 6.68
CA MET A 15 13.20 -3.50 5.69
C MET A 15 11.95 -4.06 5.00
N GLN A 16 10.92 -4.41 5.77
CA GLN A 16 9.65 -4.91 5.23
C GLN A 16 8.96 -3.87 4.34
N HIS A 17 8.93 -2.60 4.77
CA HIS A 17 8.36 -1.52 3.95
C HIS A 17 9.10 -1.38 2.62
N ASN A 18 10.43 -1.31 2.65
CA ASN A 18 11.25 -1.15 1.44
C ASN A 18 11.20 -2.37 0.54
N ALA A 19 11.14 -3.58 1.11
CA ALA A 19 10.96 -4.81 0.35
C ALA A 19 9.60 -4.85 -0.35
N ASN A 20 8.52 -4.49 0.34
CA ASN A 20 7.18 -4.41 -0.26
C ASN A 20 7.13 -3.35 -1.37
N ALA A 21 7.72 -2.18 -1.15
CA ALA A 21 7.78 -1.12 -2.16
C ALA A 21 8.59 -1.56 -3.39
N ALA A 22 9.75 -2.18 -3.19
CA ALA A 22 10.58 -2.71 -4.28
C ALA A 22 9.87 -3.82 -5.06
N ALA A 23 9.19 -4.75 -4.36
CA ALA A 23 8.43 -5.82 -5.00
C ALA A 23 7.31 -5.26 -5.90
N VAL A 24 6.55 -4.28 -5.42
CA VAL A 24 5.50 -3.61 -6.21
C VAL A 24 6.11 -2.90 -7.43
N LEU A 25 7.21 -2.18 -7.27
CA LEU A 25 7.87 -1.49 -8.38
C LEU A 25 8.41 -2.47 -9.45
N ILE A 26 8.97 -3.61 -9.02
CA ILE A 26 9.44 -4.66 -9.92
C ILE A 26 8.25 -5.30 -10.64
N GLU A 27 7.16 -5.59 -9.93
CA GLU A 27 5.97 -6.20 -10.51
C GLU A 27 5.34 -5.30 -11.57
N VAL A 28 5.10 -4.03 -11.23
CA VAL A 28 4.50 -3.03 -12.13
C VAL A 28 5.43 -2.68 -13.29
N GLY A 29 6.72 -2.48 -13.01
CA GLY A 29 7.66 -1.97 -14.01
C GLY A 29 8.34 -3.03 -14.88
N LEU A 30 8.69 -4.19 -14.33
CA LEU A 30 9.54 -5.18 -15.01
C LEU A 30 8.83 -6.46 -15.39
N LEU A 31 7.93 -6.95 -14.54
CA LEU A 31 7.25 -8.22 -14.77
C LEU A 31 6.00 -8.07 -15.65
N GLY A 32 5.67 -6.84 -16.09
CA GLY A 32 4.45 -6.55 -16.83
C GLY A 32 3.18 -6.82 -16.01
N GLY A 33 3.32 -6.82 -14.68
CA GLY A 33 2.29 -7.21 -13.73
C GLY A 33 1.27 -6.11 -13.52
N LEU A 34 0.02 -6.41 -13.90
CA LEU A 34 -1.21 -5.62 -13.76
C LEU A 34 -1.18 -4.26 -14.49
N PRO A 35 -1.85 -4.12 -15.65
CA PRO A 35 -1.99 -2.83 -16.31
C PRO A 35 -2.76 -1.86 -15.39
N VAL A 36 -2.11 -0.78 -14.95
CA VAL A 36 -2.72 0.21 -14.06
C VAL A 36 -3.53 1.19 -14.90
N ARG A 37 -4.80 0.84 -15.15
CA ARG A 37 -5.69 1.65 -16.01
C ARG A 37 -6.51 2.62 -15.17
N PRO A 38 -6.70 3.88 -15.61
CA PRO A 38 -7.61 4.80 -14.94
C PRO A 38 -9.04 4.27 -14.78
N SER A 39 -9.49 3.36 -15.67
CA SER A 39 -10.79 2.68 -15.56
C SER A 39 -10.93 1.84 -14.30
N ASP A 40 -9.82 1.36 -13.77
CA ASP A 40 -9.76 0.39 -12.68
C ASP A 40 -9.54 1.10 -11.32
N PHE A 41 -9.57 2.44 -11.30
CA PHE A 41 -9.41 3.27 -10.11
C PHE A 41 -10.40 2.90 -9.00
N ALA A 42 -11.63 2.53 -9.36
CA ALA A 42 -12.67 2.12 -8.42
C ALA A 42 -12.40 0.76 -7.76
N LEU A 43 -11.49 -0.06 -8.31
CA LEU A 43 -11.14 -1.35 -7.70
C LEU A 43 -10.38 -1.16 -6.39
N ALA A 44 -9.50 -0.16 -6.30
CA ALA A 44 -8.75 0.13 -5.07
C ALA A 44 -9.64 0.31 -3.83
N PRO A 45 -10.66 1.20 -3.82
CA PRO A 45 -11.57 1.32 -2.69
C PRO A 45 -12.45 0.08 -2.50
N LEU A 46 -12.83 -0.62 -3.57
CA LEU A 46 -13.64 -1.83 -3.48
C LEU A 46 -12.90 -2.96 -2.75
N PHE A 47 -11.63 -3.20 -3.10
CA PHE A 47 -10.79 -4.17 -2.41
C PHE A 47 -10.50 -3.73 -0.96
N GLY A 48 -10.27 -2.44 -0.73
CA GLY A 48 -10.14 -1.89 0.62
C GLY A 48 -11.39 -2.16 1.48
N LEU A 49 -12.58 -1.94 0.93
CA LEU A 49 -13.85 -2.22 1.61
C LEU A 49 -14.04 -3.72 1.86
N ALA A 50 -13.77 -4.56 0.86
CA ALA A 50 -13.83 -6.01 0.99
C ALA A 50 -12.90 -6.51 2.10
N TYR A 51 -11.70 -5.93 2.19
CA TYR A 51 -10.73 -6.21 3.24
C TYR A 51 -11.23 -5.81 4.62
N VAL A 52 -11.80 -4.61 4.78
CA VAL A 52 -12.41 -4.17 6.04
C VAL A 52 -13.53 -5.11 6.47
N VAL A 53 -14.46 -5.44 5.57
CA VAL A 53 -15.57 -6.37 5.85
C VAL A 53 -15.04 -7.75 6.24
N PHE A 54 -14.05 -8.26 5.52
CA PHE A 54 -13.41 -9.54 5.84
C PHE A 54 -12.77 -9.52 7.23
N SER A 55 -11.99 -8.49 7.58
CA SER A 55 -11.40 -8.34 8.91
C SER A 55 -12.47 -8.29 10.01
N TRP A 56 -13.60 -7.63 9.76
CA TRP A 56 -14.74 -7.60 10.67
C TRP A 56 -15.36 -8.99 10.90
N LEU A 57 -15.52 -9.79 9.84
CA LEU A 57 -16.04 -11.15 9.94
C LEU A 57 -15.07 -12.07 10.70
N MET A 58 -13.77 -11.83 10.57
CA MET A 58 -12.72 -12.65 11.20
C MET A 58 -12.33 -12.21 12.61
N ARG A 59 -12.80 -11.04 13.08
CA ARG A 59 -12.39 -10.44 14.37
C ARG A 59 -12.51 -11.38 15.57
N GLY A 60 -13.50 -12.28 15.59
CA GLY A 60 -13.73 -13.24 16.67
C GLY A 60 -13.17 -14.64 16.42
N ARG A 61 -12.51 -14.86 15.28
CA ARG A 61 -11.94 -16.16 14.88
C ARG A 61 -10.41 -16.20 14.95
N TRP A 62 -9.75 -15.03 14.91
CA TRP A 62 -8.29 -14.95 14.92
C TRP A 62 -7.66 -15.02 16.30
N THR A 63 -8.42 -14.77 17.36
CA THR A 63 -7.89 -14.75 18.72
C THR A 63 -8.74 -15.61 19.65
N GLU A 64 -8.07 -16.46 20.42
CA GLU A 64 -8.71 -17.25 21.47
C GLU A 64 -9.16 -16.37 22.66
N SER A 65 -8.67 -15.14 22.74
CA SER A 65 -8.91 -14.21 23.85
C SER A 65 -10.32 -13.64 23.92
N GLY A 66 -11.19 -13.93 22.94
CA GLY A 66 -12.58 -13.42 22.88
C GLY A 66 -12.69 -11.90 22.67
N THR A 67 -11.57 -11.18 22.67
CA THR A 67 -11.49 -9.75 22.36
C THR A 67 -11.27 -9.57 20.86
N PRO A 68 -12.08 -8.74 20.17
CA PRO A 68 -11.90 -8.51 18.75
C PRO A 68 -10.54 -7.85 18.52
N GLN A 69 -9.64 -8.57 17.84
CA GLN A 69 -8.38 -8.01 17.39
C GLN A 69 -8.43 -7.85 15.88
N PHE A 70 -8.25 -6.62 15.44
CA PHE A 70 -8.08 -6.30 14.03
C PHE A 70 -6.59 -6.31 13.71
N LEU A 71 -6.23 -6.75 12.49
CA LEU A 71 -4.84 -6.75 12.05
C LEU A 71 -4.20 -5.36 12.11
N TYR A 72 -5.01 -4.33 11.85
CA TYR A 72 -4.64 -2.93 12.01
C TYR A 72 -5.66 -2.19 12.86
N PHE A 73 -5.19 -1.36 13.78
CA PHE A 73 -6.05 -0.61 14.70
C PHE A 73 -7.07 0.30 13.98
N PHE A 74 -6.69 0.83 12.81
CA PHE A 74 -7.57 1.73 12.04
C PHE A 74 -8.71 0.99 11.33
N LEU A 75 -8.67 -0.35 11.21
CA LEU A 75 -9.79 -1.14 10.68
C LEU A 75 -10.95 -1.24 11.66
N ASP A 76 -10.71 -0.93 12.94
CA ASP A 76 -11.76 -0.86 13.93
C ASP A 76 -12.49 0.48 13.85
N THR A 77 -13.53 0.53 13.02
CA THR A 77 -14.39 1.70 12.90
C THR A 77 -15.28 1.93 14.12
N THR A 78 -15.29 1.03 15.11
CA THR A 78 -16.05 1.21 16.37
C THR A 78 -15.32 2.11 17.38
N LEU A 79 -14.01 2.31 17.21
CA LEU A 79 -13.20 3.19 18.07
C LEU A 79 -13.43 4.69 17.80
N GLY A 80 -14.38 5.03 16.93
CA GLY A 80 -14.88 6.40 16.72
C GLY A 80 -14.28 7.12 15.51
N THR A 81 -14.39 8.44 15.52
CA THR A 81 -14.08 9.30 14.36
C THR A 81 -12.60 9.24 13.96
N HIS A 82 -11.68 9.03 14.91
CA HIS A 82 -10.24 9.00 14.63
C HIS A 82 -9.82 7.85 13.71
N THR A 83 -10.34 6.63 13.92
CA THR A 83 -10.03 5.49 13.04
C THR A 83 -10.68 5.63 11.68
N THR A 84 -11.87 6.23 11.62
CA THR A 84 -12.54 6.57 10.36
C THR A 84 -11.74 7.60 9.55
N ILE A 85 -11.21 8.65 10.19
CA ILE A 85 -10.32 9.62 9.55
C ILE A 85 -9.03 8.93 9.08
N ALA A 86 -8.43 8.07 9.90
CA ALA A 86 -7.22 7.33 9.52
C ALA A 86 -7.45 6.45 8.28
N LEU A 87 -8.59 5.76 8.19
CA LEU A 87 -9.01 5.01 6.99
C LEU A 87 -9.19 5.91 5.77
N ALA A 88 -9.83 7.07 5.93
CA ALA A 88 -10.01 8.02 4.83
C ALA A 88 -8.68 8.58 4.32
N VAL A 89 -7.75 8.90 5.24
CA VAL A 89 -6.39 9.34 4.90
C VAL A 89 -5.63 8.23 4.19
N LEU A 90 -5.70 6.99 4.70
CA LEU A 90 -5.06 5.84 4.05
C LEU A 90 -5.61 5.61 2.65
N LEU A 91 -6.93 5.68 2.47
CA LEU A 91 -7.56 5.58 1.16
C LEU A 91 -7.07 6.69 0.22
N MET A 92 -7.03 7.94 0.67
CA MET A 92 -6.53 9.06 -0.12
C MET A 92 -5.07 8.85 -0.54
N VAL A 93 -4.22 8.37 0.36
CA VAL A 93 -2.81 8.03 0.06
C VAL A 93 -2.73 6.91 -0.98
N LEU A 94 -3.52 5.84 -0.84
CA LEU A 94 -3.58 4.75 -1.82
C LEU A 94 -4.01 5.23 -3.21
N LEU A 95 -5.04 6.08 -3.28
CA LEU A 95 -5.52 6.65 -4.55
C LEU A 95 -4.48 7.59 -5.18
N MET A 96 -3.75 8.35 -4.37
CA MET A 96 -2.64 9.19 -4.83
C MET A 96 -1.52 8.35 -5.44
N PHE A 97 -1.11 7.27 -4.78
CA PHE A 97 -0.09 6.35 -5.33
C PHE A 97 -0.59 5.63 -6.59
N TYR A 98 -1.86 5.22 -6.62
CA TYR A 98 -2.46 4.63 -7.81
C TYR A 98 -2.40 5.59 -9.01
N ALA A 99 -2.78 6.87 -8.81
CA ALA A 99 -2.68 7.89 -9.85
C ALA A 99 -1.23 8.12 -10.29
N ALA A 100 -0.27 8.12 -9.37
CA ALA A 100 1.15 8.21 -9.69
C ALA A 100 1.63 7.03 -10.54
N PHE A 101 1.17 5.80 -10.25
CA PHE A 101 1.48 4.63 -11.07
C PHE A 101 0.84 4.69 -12.46
N CYS A 102 -0.41 5.15 -12.59
CA CYS A 102 -1.02 5.40 -13.90
C CYS A 102 -0.20 6.40 -14.72
N ALA A 103 0.25 7.50 -14.10
CA ALA A 103 1.06 8.50 -14.78
C ALA A 103 2.43 7.93 -15.21
N LEU A 104 3.05 7.14 -14.34
CA LEU A 104 4.32 6.46 -14.63
C LEU A 104 4.18 5.49 -15.79
N ASP A 105 3.15 4.64 -15.80
CA ASP A 105 2.88 3.70 -16.88
C ASP A 105 2.69 4.43 -18.22
N GLY A 106 1.93 5.53 -18.22
CA GLY A 106 1.79 6.39 -19.40
C GLY A 106 3.12 6.95 -19.91
N VAL A 107 4.00 7.41 -19.01
CA VAL A 107 5.34 7.90 -19.38
C VAL A 107 6.23 6.78 -19.93
N LEU A 108 6.20 5.59 -19.32
CA LEU A 108 6.99 4.43 -19.77
C LEU A 108 6.56 3.97 -21.16
N GLN A 109 5.25 3.96 -21.43
CA GLN A 109 4.71 3.65 -22.76
C GLN A 109 5.16 4.68 -23.81
N LEU A 110 5.18 5.98 -23.47
CA LEU A 110 5.70 7.03 -24.35
C LEU A 110 7.20 6.89 -24.66
N LEU A 111 7.98 6.38 -23.71
CA LEU A 111 9.43 6.14 -23.87
C LEU A 111 9.75 4.82 -24.61
N GLY A 112 8.75 4.14 -25.16
CA GLY A 112 8.93 2.95 -26.00
C GLY A 112 8.91 1.61 -25.27
N GLY A 113 8.60 1.58 -23.95
CA GLY A 113 8.28 0.36 -23.20
C GLY A 113 9.37 -0.72 -23.13
N GLY A 114 10.62 -0.38 -23.42
CA GLY A 114 11.74 -1.32 -23.38
C GLY A 114 12.07 -1.76 -21.95
N ALA A 115 12.44 -3.03 -21.76
CA ALA A 115 12.81 -3.58 -20.45
C ALA A 115 13.91 -2.76 -19.75
N THR A 116 14.88 -2.24 -20.51
CA THR A 116 15.95 -1.37 -20.00
C THR A 116 15.41 -0.02 -19.49
N THR A 117 14.50 0.60 -20.24
CA THR A 117 13.87 1.88 -19.88
C THR A 117 13.04 1.74 -18.61
N ASN A 118 12.28 0.65 -18.51
CA ASN A 118 11.51 0.33 -17.32
C ASN A 118 12.42 0.04 -16.12
N ALA A 119 13.52 -0.67 -16.31
CA ALA A 119 14.49 -0.96 -15.24
C ALA A 119 15.10 0.31 -14.67
N ILE A 120 15.50 1.25 -15.53
CA ILE A 120 16.04 2.55 -15.09
C ILE A 120 14.99 3.33 -14.29
N ALA A 121 13.75 3.39 -14.76
CA ALA A 121 12.67 4.08 -14.06
C ALA A 121 12.35 3.45 -12.70
N VAL A 122 12.29 2.12 -12.63
CA VAL A 122 12.08 1.37 -11.39
C VAL A 122 13.19 1.64 -10.38
N ILE A 123 14.46 1.60 -10.81
CA ILE A 123 15.62 1.89 -9.94
C ILE A 123 15.57 3.34 -9.45
N ALA A 124 15.29 4.29 -10.33
CA ALA A 124 15.18 5.70 -9.97
C ALA A 124 14.07 5.93 -8.94
N LEU A 125 12.88 5.37 -9.15
CA LEU A 125 11.77 5.49 -8.20
C LEU A 125 12.03 4.76 -6.89
N ALA A 126 12.59 3.55 -6.94
CA ALA A 126 12.99 2.82 -5.75
C ALA A 126 14.01 3.62 -4.93
N SER A 127 14.94 4.34 -5.57
CA SER A 127 15.90 5.19 -4.84
C SER A 127 15.25 6.38 -4.13
N VAL A 128 14.11 6.87 -4.64
CA VAL A 128 13.35 7.99 -4.03
C VAL A 128 12.41 7.47 -2.92
N VAL A 129 11.74 6.35 -3.17
CA VAL A 129 10.71 5.78 -2.29
C VAL A 129 11.32 4.93 -1.18
N CYS A 130 12.23 4.01 -1.52
CA CYS A 130 12.95 3.15 -0.59
C CYS A 130 14.15 3.91 0.00
N ARG A 131 13.90 5.08 0.57
CA ARG A 131 14.95 5.82 1.28
C ARG A 131 15.04 5.26 2.69
N PHE A 132 16.14 4.59 2.99
CA PHE A 132 16.55 4.37 4.36
C PHE A 132 16.71 5.75 4.98
N ARG A 133 15.84 6.06 5.93
CA ARG A 133 16.00 7.25 6.75
C ARG A 133 17.28 7.05 7.57
N ASP A 134 18.34 7.78 7.19
CA ASP A 134 19.51 8.00 8.05
C ASP A 134 19.08 8.59 9.41
#